data_AF-A0A7W0P7M6-F1
#
_entry.id   AF-A0A7W0P7M6-F1
#
_cell.length_a   1.000
_cell.length_b   1.000
_cell.length_c   1.000
_cell.angle_alpha   90.00
_cell.angle_beta   90.00
_cell.angle_gamma   90.00
#
_symmetry.space_group_name_H-M   'P 1'
#
loop_
_entity.id
_entity.type
_entity.pdbx_description
1 polymer ?
#
loop_
_entity_poly.entity_id
_entity_poly.type
_entity_poly.pdbx_seq_one_letter_code
_entity_poly.pdbx_strand_id
1 'polypeptide(L)'
;MPLYLTEADVDSLLTPADALEAVEESFHRLARGSVENPPRTRLRLDAGRLAVMPAVDRELGVGGLKTYGAFREGARFLVVLFDAAAPDVLA
;
A
#
# COMPACT_ATOMS: atom_id res chain seq x y z
N MET A 1 -6.34 1.66 18.50
CA MET A 1 -7.01 2.22 17.31
C MET A 1 -5.94 2.51 16.29
N PRO A 2 -6.11 2.13 15.01
CA PRO A 2 -5.12 2.41 13.95
C PRO A 2 -4.97 3.92 13.73
N LEU A 3 -3.79 4.33 13.25
CA LEU A 3 -3.49 5.72 12.92
C LEU A 3 -4.11 6.08 11.57
N TYR A 4 -5.03 7.05 11.54
CA TYR A 4 -5.55 7.54 10.27
C TYR A 4 -4.68 8.69 9.74
N LEU A 5 -4.04 8.47 8.59
CA LEU A 5 -3.22 9.47 7.91
C LEU A 5 -3.94 10.05 6.70
N THR A 6 -4.03 11.37 6.64
CA THR A 6 -4.50 12.12 5.47
C THR A 6 -3.35 12.37 4.49
N GLU A 7 -3.69 12.82 3.27
CA GLU A 7 -2.68 13.26 2.29
C GLU A 7 -1.77 14.37 2.87
N ALA A 8 -2.33 15.28 3.67
CA ALA A 8 -1.56 16.36 4.30
C ALA A 8 -0.61 15.83 5.38
N ASP A 9 -1.02 14.80 6.12
CA ASP A 9 -0.13 14.15 7.10
C ASP A 9 1.03 13.47 6.38
N VAL A 10 0.75 12.72 5.31
CA VAL A 10 1.80 12.05 4.50
C VAL A 10 2.76 13.05 3.87
N ASP A 11 2.25 14.15 3.29
CA ASP A 11 3.06 15.22 2.69
C ASP A 11 4.00 15.88 3.72
N SER A 12 3.58 15.92 4.99
CA SER A 12 4.42 16.45 6.09
C SER A 12 5.48 15.48 6.60
N LEU A 13 5.36 14.18 6.31
CA LEU A 13 6.19 13.12 6.89
C LEU A 13 7.39 12.73 6.03
N LEU A 14 7.32 12.91 4.72
CA LEU A 14 8.38 12.47 3.81
C LEU A 14 8.50 13.36 2.57
N THR A 15 9.71 13.50 2.08
CA THR A 15 10.00 14.17 0.82
C THR A 15 9.96 13.19 -0.35
N PRO A 16 9.89 13.69 -1.60
CA PRO A 16 10.03 12.82 -2.77
C PRO A 16 11.35 12.04 -2.83
N ALA A 17 12.42 12.55 -2.22
CA ALA A 17 13.71 11.84 -2.16
C ALA A 17 13.63 10.64 -1.22
N ASP A 18 12.99 10.80 -0.05
CA ASP A 18 12.76 9.70 0.90
C ASP A 18 11.90 8.60 0.26
N ALA A 19 10.88 8.99 -0.53
CA ALA A 19 10.04 8.06 -1.27
C ALA A 19 10.83 7.25 -2.32
N LEU A 20 11.76 7.90 -3.03
CA LEU A 20 12.59 7.24 -4.03
C LEU A 20 13.47 6.16 -3.39
N GLU A 21 14.18 6.49 -2.31
CA GLU A 21 15.03 5.56 -1.57
C GLU A 21 14.22 4.36 -1.05
N ALA A 22 13.05 4.61 -0.46
CA ALA A 22 12.17 3.56 0.03
C ALA A 22 11.67 2.62 -1.09
N VAL A 23 11.38 3.16 -2.28
CA VAL A 23 10.98 2.37 -3.45
C VAL A 23 12.15 1.54 -3.98
N GLU A 24 13.34 2.11 -4.11
CA GLU A 24 14.53 1.36 -4.57
C GLU A 24 14.84 0.19 -3.63
N GLU A 25 14.85 0.43 -2.32
CA GLU A 25 15.08 -0.65 -1.36
C GLU A 25 13.95 -1.70 -1.39
N SER A 26 12.70 -1.31 -1.67
CA SER A 26 11.61 -2.28 -1.86
C SER A 26 11.88 -3.23 -3.03
N PHE A 27 12.51 -2.75 -4.11
CA PHE A 27 12.92 -3.62 -5.23
C PHE A 27 14.08 -4.53 -4.87
N HIS A 28 15.05 -4.06 -4.08
CA HIS A 28 16.12 -4.91 -3.56
C HIS A 28 15.55 -6.03 -2.67
N ARG A 29 14.64 -5.68 -1.76
CA ARG A 29 13.91 -6.64 -0.91
C ARG A 29 13.08 -7.63 -1.72
N LEU A 30 12.41 -7.18 -2.78
CA LEU A 30 11.69 -8.05 -3.71
C LEU A 30 12.64 -9.02 -4.43
N ALA A 31 13.78 -8.53 -4.95
CA ALA A 31 14.74 -9.34 -5.70
C ALA A 31 15.36 -10.47 -4.86
N ARG A 32 15.51 -10.26 -3.55
CA ARG A 32 16.00 -11.29 -2.61
C ARG A 32 14.89 -12.14 -1.98
N GLY A 33 13.64 -12.00 -2.42
CA GLY A 33 12.53 -12.88 -2.05
C GLY A 33 11.90 -12.60 -0.68
N SER A 34 12.16 -11.44 -0.09
CA SER A 34 11.58 -11.06 1.21
C SER A 34 10.17 -10.45 1.12
N VAL A 35 9.78 -10.05 -0.10
CA VAL A 35 8.49 -9.43 -0.38
C VAL A 35 7.60 -10.38 -1.19
N GLU A 36 6.38 -10.60 -0.71
CA GLU A 36 5.29 -11.15 -1.53
C GLU A 36 4.48 -10.00 -2.11
N ASN A 37 4.39 -9.92 -3.44
CA ASN A 37 3.64 -8.88 -4.14
C ASN A 37 2.90 -9.51 -5.34
N PRO A 38 1.75 -10.17 -5.08
CA PRO A 38 0.99 -10.80 -6.15
C PRO A 38 0.43 -9.75 -7.13
N PRO A 39 0.10 -10.14 -8.38
CA PRO A 39 -0.48 -9.23 -9.34
C PRO A 39 -1.76 -8.55 -8.83
N ARG A 40 -1.93 -7.29 -9.22
CA ARG A 40 -3.15 -6.52 -8.96
C ARG A 40 -4.38 -7.27 -9.46
N THR A 41 -5.35 -7.47 -8.57
CA THR A 41 -6.68 -7.96 -8.93
C THR A 41 -7.61 -6.79 -9.26
N ARG A 42 -8.43 -6.92 -10.30
CA ARG A 42 -9.44 -5.93 -10.68
C ARG A 42 -10.81 -6.58 -10.72
N LEU A 43 -11.74 -6.06 -9.93
CA LEU A 43 -13.14 -6.47 -9.91
C LEU A 43 -13.99 -5.42 -10.63
N ARG A 44 -15.05 -5.88 -11.32
CA ARG A 44 -15.97 -5.01 -12.03
C ARG A 44 -17.03 -4.47 -11.08
N LEU A 45 -17.32 -3.18 -11.21
CA LEU A 45 -18.53 -2.52 -10.71
C LEU A 45 -19.35 -2.07 -11.93
N ASP A 46 -20.65 -1.84 -11.77
CA ASP A 46 -21.51 -1.45 -12.89
C ASP A 46 -21.00 -0.20 -13.62
N ALA A 47 -20.55 0.80 -12.85
CA ALA A 47 -20.02 2.06 -13.38
C ALA A 47 -18.49 2.21 -13.20
N GLY A 48 -17.77 1.14 -12.83
CA GLY A 48 -16.37 1.27 -12.44
C GLY A 48 -15.59 -0.02 -12.25
N ARG A 49 -14.49 0.10 -11.51
CA ARG A 49 -13.60 -0.99 -11.12
C ARG A 49 -13.18 -0.81 -9.67
N LEU A 50 -13.09 -1.91 -8.94
CA LEU A 50 -12.35 -1.98 -7.69
C LEU A 50 -11.01 -2.67 -7.98
N ALA A 51 -9.90 -2.07 -7.57
CA ALA A 51 -8.58 -2.66 -7.70
C ALA A 51 -7.99 -2.97 -6.32
N VAL A 52 -7.39 -4.16 -6.19
CA VAL A 52 -6.85 -4.68 -4.94
C VAL A 52 -5.39 -5.06 -5.18
N MET A 53 -4.48 -4.51 -4.36
CA MET A 53 -3.04 -4.69 -4.45
C MET A 53 -2.47 -5.00 -3.06
N PRO A 54 -2.49 -6.27 -2.62
CA PRO A 54 -1.86 -6.67 -1.38
C PRO A 54 -0.35 -6.85 -1.57
N ALA A 55 0.42 -6.65 -0.52
CA ALA A 55 1.82 -7.03 -0.44
C ALA A 55 2.20 -7.38 1.01
N VAL A 56 3.23 -8.20 1.20
CA VAL A 56 3.83 -8.46 2.51
C VAL A 56 5.34 -8.26 2.38
N ASP A 57 5.90 -7.37 3.19
CA ASP A 57 7.33 -7.13 3.28
C ASP A 57 7.84 -7.63 4.63
N ARG A 58 8.49 -8.81 4.62
CA ARG A 58 8.89 -9.49 5.85
C ARG A 58 10.02 -8.78 6.59
N GLU A 59 10.82 -7.98 5.88
CA GLU A 59 11.95 -7.30 6.48
C GLU A 59 11.58 -5.94 7.03
N LEU A 60 10.58 -5.29 6.44
CA LEU A 60 9.90 -4.17 7.10
C LEU A 60 8.93 -4.61 8.20
N GLY A 61 8.58 -5.90 8.27
CA GLY A 61 7.65 -6.42 9.26
C GLY A 61 6.22 -5.92 9.05
N VAL A 62 5.81 -5.66 7.80
CA VAL A 62 4.48 -5.11 7.50
C VAL A 62 3.76 -5.91 6.42
N GLY A 63 2.46 -6.13 6.65
CA GLY A 63 1.49 -6.48 5.61
C GLY A 63 0.80 -5.22 5.11
N GLY A 64 0.62 -5.08 3.80
CA GLY A 64 0.04 -3.88 3.19
C GLY A 64 -1.06 -4.20 2.19
N LEU A 65 -2.03 -3.29 2.08
CA LEU A 65 -3.04 -3.32 1.03
C LEU A 65 -3.24 -1.91 0.48
N LYS A 66 -3.03 -1.74 -0.84
CA LYS A 66 -3.59 -0.61 -1.57
C LYS A 66 -4.84 -1.04 -2.30
N THR A 67 -5.96 -0.38 -2.01
CA THR A 67 -7.23 -0.57 -2.71
C THR A 67 -7.74 0.75 -3.27
N TYR A 68 -8.42 0.72 -4.40
CA TYR A 68 -9.05 1.91 -4.93
C TYR A 68 -10.27 1.61 -5.79
N GLY A 69 -11.28 2.47 -5.66
CA GLY A 69 -12.38 2.56 -6.60
C GLY A 69 -11.99 3.51 -7.73
N ALA A 70 -12.23 3.10 -8.98
CA ALA A 70 -12.03 3.93 -10.16
C ALA A 70 -13.31 4.01 -10.98
N PHE A 71 -13.73 5.25 -11.23
CA PHE A 71 -14.91 5.63 -11.99
C PHE A 71 -14.52 6.69 -13.04
N ARG A 72 -15.47 7.10 -13.88
CA ARG A 72 -15.26 8.14 -14.90
C ARG A 72 -14.87 9.48 -14.28
N GLU A 73 -15.34 9.76 -13.07
CA GLU A 73 -15.11 10.97 -12.29
C GLU A 73 -13.73 10.99 -11.60
N GLY A 74 -13.05 9.84 -11.57
CA GLY A 74 -11.70 9.70 -11.00
C GLY A 74 -11.54 8.47 -10.11
N ALA A 75 -10.44 8.45 -9.36
CA ALA A 75 -10.12 7.39 -8.42
C ALA A 75 -10.05 7.89 -6.98
N ARG A 76 -10.34 7.02 -6.03
CA ARG A 76 -10.14 7.24 -4.59
C ARG A 76 -9.41 6.03 -4.01
N PHE A 77 -8.31 6.31 -3.32
CA PHE A 77 -7.38 5.30 -2.82
C PHE A 77 -7.51 5.15 -1.30
N LEU A 78 -7.24 3.94 -0.83
CA LEU A 78 -7.03 3.62 0.57
C LEU A 78 -5.81 2.72 0.65
N VAL A 79 -4.93 3.01 1.60
CA VAL A 79 -3.82 2.14 1.98
C VAL A 79 -4.06 1.68 3.40
N VAL A 80 -3.82 0.40 3.67
CA VAL A 80 -3.88 -0.20 4.99
C VAL A 80 -2.57 -0.89 5.28
N LEU A 81 -2.03 -0.70 6.48
CA LEU A 81 -0.83 -1.36 6.98
C LEU A 81 -1.19 -2.21 8.21
N PHE A 82 -0.69 -3.43 8.22
CA PHE A 82 -0.79 -4.39 9.31
C PHE A 82 0.60 -4.68 9.88
N ASP A 83 0.67 -4.92 11.18
CA ASP A 83 1.83 -5.54 11.79
C ASP A 83 1.98 -6.97 11.23
N ALA A 84 3.18 -7.38 10.82
CA ALA A 84 3.40 -8.75 10.37
C ALA A 84 3.51 -9.76 11.53
N ALA A 85 3.67 -9.30 12.77
CA ALA A 85 3.82 -10.11 13.97
C ALA A 85 2.53 -10.20 14.81
N ALA A 86 1.53 -9.36 14.55
CA ALA A 86 0.30 -9.27 15.33
C ALA A 86 -0.91 -8.98 14.43
N PRO A 87 -2.17 -9.26 14.85
CA PRO A 87 -3.36 -8.97 14.04
C PRO A 87 -3.73 -7.48 14.00
N ASP A 88 -2.82 -6.60 14.43
CA ASP A 88 -3.06 -5.17 14.59
C ASP A 88 -2.98 -4.42 13.25
N VAL A 89 -3.92 -3.49 13.07
CA VAL A 89 -3.85 -2.49 11.99
C VAL A 89 -3.02 -1.31 12.51
N LEU A 90 -1.96 -0.98 11.77
CA LEU A 90 -1.06 0.13 12.09
C LEU A 90 -1.65 1.45 11.63
N ALA A 91 -2.02 1.54 10.34
CA ALA A 91 -2.57 2.73 9.69
C ALA A 91 -3.50 2.37 8.53
#